data_AF-A0A948ITH3-F1
#
_entry.id   AF-A0A948ITH3-F1
#
_cell.length_a   1.000
_cell.length_b   1.000
_cell.length_c   1.000
_cell.angle_alpha   90.00
_cell.angle_beta   90.00
_cell.angle_gamma   90.00
#
_symmetry.space_group_name_H-M   'P 1'
#
loop_
_entity.id
_entity.type
_entity.pdbx_description
1 polymer ?
#
loop_
_entity_poly.entity_id
_entity_poly.type
_entity_poly.pdbx_seq_one_letter_code
_entity_poly.pdbx_strand_id
1 'polypeptide(L)'
;MADGSSRHLVREWTAGDARLGWATAARSSLWARCACGREATVDPRPWLAQGLSRQTLQDLEHRLRCTCGARRAQLEIRGLAEAPGGGAGGIHVFR
;
A
#
# COMPACT_ATOMS: atom_id res chain seq x y z
N MET A 1 -0.03 -34.56 -15.60
CA MET A 1 0.09 -34.37 -14.14
C MET A 1 0.52 -32.92 -13.94
N ALA A 2 -0.33 -32.10 -13.32
CA ALA A 2 -0.24 -30.64 -13.33
C ALA A 2 0.58 -30.14 -12.13
N ASP A 3 1.67 -29.42 -12.39
CA ASP A 3 2.43 -28.71 -11.36
C ASP A 3 2.17 -27.20 -11.46
N GLY A 4 1.46 -26.70 -10.46
CA GLY A 4 1.95 -25.55 -9.72
C GLY A 4 1.79 -24.16 -10.34
N SER A 5 0.59 -23.79 -10.79
CA SER A 5 0.17 -22.41 -11.11
C SER A 5 0.15 -21.45 -9.90
N SER A 6 1.10 -21.56 -8.96
CA SER A 6 1.14 -20.79 -7.71
C SER A 6 1.84 -19.42 -7.84
N ARG A 7 2.33 -19.05 -9.02
CA ARG A 7 3.06 -17.80 -9.24
C ARG A 7 2.25 -16.70 -9.93
N HIS A 8 0.95 -16.91 -10.18
CA HIS A 8 0.13 -16.00 -11.01
C HIS A 8 -1.20 -15.59 -10.36
N LEU A 9 -1.24 -15.58 -9.02
CA LEU A 9 -2.34 -15.00 -8.24
C LEU A 9 -1.96 -13.66 -7.56
N VAL A 10 -0.72 -13.19 -7.74
CA VAL A 10 -0.34 -11.77 -7.63
C VAL A 10 -0.64 -11.06 -8.97
N ARG A 11 -1.67 -11.51 -9.68
CA ARG A 11 -2.11 -10.90 -10.93
C ARG A 11 -2.95 -9.69 -10.58
N GLU A 12 -2.30 -8.53 -10.57
CA GLU A 12 -2.88 -7.29 -11.08
C GLU A 12 -4.27 -6.96 -10.55
N TRP A 13 -4.50 -7.15 -9.26
CA TRP A 13 -5.56 -6.38 -8.62
C TRP A 13 -5.07 -4.96 -8.69
N THR A 14 -5.73 -4.17 -9.53
CA THR A 14 -5.55 -2.75 -9.73
C THR A 14 -5.57 -2.13 -8.34
N ALA A 15 -4.41 -2.10 -7.68
CA ALA A 15 -4.30 -1.71 -6.27
C ALA A 15 -4.90 -0.31 -6.11
N GLY A 16 -4.82 0.49 -7.17
CA GLY A 16 -5.45 1.79 -7.24
C GLY A 16 -6.97 1.83 -7.09
N ASP A 17 -7.73 0.79 -7.45
CA ASP A 17 -9.21 0.76 -7.30
C ASP A 17 -9.66 -0.05 -6.06
N ALA A 18 -8.76 -0.84 -5.49
CA ALA A 18 -9.04 -1.57 -4.26
C ALA A 18 -9.42 -0.59 -3.14
N ARG A 19 -10.57 -0.83 -2.52
CA ARG A 19 -11.01 -0.06 -1.34
C ARG A 19 -10.14 -0.40 -0.14
N LEU A 20 -9.76 0.61 0.63
CA LEU A 20 -8.96 0.45 1.83
C LEU A 20 -9.50 -0.64 2.76
N GLY A 21 -10.82 -0.63 3.02
CA GLY A 21 -11.46 -1.60 3.91
C GLY A 21 -11.26 -3.04 3.46
N TRP A 22 -11.27 -3.29 2.15
CA TRP A 22 -11.07 -4.62 1.59
C TRP A 22 -9.59 -5.04 1.63
N ALA A 23 -8.65 -4.11 1.36
CA ALA A 23 -7.21 -4.34 1.53
C ALA A 23 -6.84 -4.71 2.98
N THR A 24 -7.48 -4.06 3.96
CA THR A 24 -7.25 -4.32 5.38
C THR A 24 -7.92 -5.59 5.90
N ALA A 25 -9.06 -5.98 5.32
CA ALA A 25 -9.74 -7.23 5.64
C ALA A 25 -8.89 -8.46 5.28
N ALA A 26 -8.06 -8.34 4.23
CA ALA A 26 -7.14 -9.39 3.78
C ALA A 26 -5.88 -9.54 4.65
N ARG A 27 -5.80 -8.92 5.85
CA ARG A 27 -4.60 -8.91 6.73
C ARG A 27 -3.30 -8.56 5.97
N SER A 28 -3.42 -7.74 4.94
CA SER A 28 -2.30 -7.36 4.09
C SER A 28 -1.64 -6.09 4.61
N SER A 29 -0.33 -5.97 4.40
CA SER A 29 0.41 -4.76 4.73
C SER A 29 0.27 -3.75 3.58
N LEU A 30 -0.03 -2.50 3.91
CA LEU A 30 -0.01 -1.42 2.94
C LEU A 30 1.39 -0.82 2.84
N TRP A 31 1.80 -0.57 1.61
CA TRP A 31 3.11 -0.05 1.29
C TRP A 31 2.96 1.20 0.44
N ALA A 32 3.70 2.23 0.79
CA ALA A 32 3.85 3.41 -0.02
C ALA A 32 5.20 3.37 -0.71
N ARG A 33 5.21 3.61 -2.02
CA ARG A 33 6.42 3.77 -2.83
C ARG A 33 6.43 5.12 -3.50
N CYS A 34 7.49 5.88 -3.29
CA CYS A 34 7.70 7.15 -3.96
C CYS A 34 8.51 6.96 -5.24
N ALA A 35 8.30 7.81 -6.24
CA ALA A 35 9.10 7.85 -7.46
C ALA A 35 10.61 8.10 -7.20
N CYS A 36 10.98 8.64 -6.04
CA CYS A 36 12.37 8.78 -5.62
C CYS A 36 13.03 7.46 -5.17
N GLY A 37 12.31 6.34 -5.22
CA GLY A 37 12.80 5.02 -4.80
C GLY A 37 12.72 4.76 -3.30
N ARG A 38 12.06 5.63 -2.52
CA ARG A 38 11.80 5.38 -1.09
C ARG A 38 10.52 4.57 -0.93
N GLU A 39 10.54 3.65 0.00
CA GLU A 39 9.41 2.79 0.34
C GLU A 39 9.16 2.87 1.86
N ALA A 40 7.89 2.82 2.27
CA ALA A 40 7.52 2.76 3.67
C ALA A 40 6.22 1.98 3.87
N THR A 41 6.14 1.24 4.97
CA THR A 41 4.88 0.61 5.39
C THR A 41 3.94 1.68 5.92
N VAL A 42 2.68 1.65 5.47
CA VAL A 42 1.63 2.56 5.90
C VAL A 42 0.67 1.80 6.78
N ASP A 43 0.42 2.33 7.99
CA ASP A 43 -0.60 1.77 8.86
C ASP A 43 -1.99 2.27 8.41
N PRO A 44 -2.95 1.36 8.10
CA PRO A 44 -4.29 1.74 7.67
C PRO A 44 -5.23 2.16 8.81
N ARG A 45 -4.91 1.85 10.07
CA ARG A 45 -5.79 2.13 11.23
C ARG A 45 -6.19 3.60 11.33
N PRO A 46 -5.31 4.61 11.16
CA PRO A 46 -5.74 6.00 11.21
C PRO A 46 -6.78 6.35 10.13
N TRP A 47 -6.66 5.80 8.93
CA TRP A 47 -7.63 6.02 7.85
C TRP A 47 -8.96 5.30 8.11
N LEU A 48 -8.89 4.07 8.63
CA LEU A 48 -10.09 3.33 9.04
C LEU A 48 -10.84 4.05 10.18
N ALA A 49 -10.11 4.57 11.17
CA ALA A 49 -10.68 5.35 12.27
C ALA A 49 -11.34 6.65 11.79
N GLN A 50 -10.90 7.21 10.66
CA GLN A 50 -11.52 8.36 10.00
C GLN A 50 -12.70 7.98 9.09
N GLY A 51 -13.05 6.70 8.98
CA GLY A 51 -14.14 6.24 8.10
C GLY A 51 -13.78 6.19 6.61
N LEU A 52 -12.49 6.26 6.26
CA LEU A 52 -12.00 6.23 4.88
C LEU A 52 -11.95 4.81 4.29
N SER A 53 -12.55 3.83 4.95
CA SER A 53 -12.60 2.43 4.52
C SER A 53 -13.19 2.24 3.12
N ARG A 54 -14.02 3.17 2.67
CA ARG A 54 -14.66 3.18 1.35
C ARG A 54 -13.80 3.84 0.26
N GLN A 55 -12.79 4.61 0.65
CA GLN A 55 -11.88 5.25 -0.29
C GLN A 55 -11.01 4.21 -0.97
N THR A 56 -10.70 4.46 -2.24
CA THR A 56 -9.75 3.66 -3.01
C THR A 56 -8.32 4.01 -2.59
N LEU A 57 -7.37 3.09 -2.79
CA LEU A 57 -5.98 3.40 -2.49
C LEU A 57 -5.48 4.60 -3.29
N GLN A 58 -5.87 4.77 -4.56
CA GLN A 58 -5.50 5.94 -5.37
C GLN A 58 -5.84 7.28 -4.70
N ASP A 59 -7.00 7.41 -4.06
CA ASP A 59 -7.37 8.64 -3.35
C ASP A 59 -6.44 8.90 -2.15
N LEU A 60 -6.05 7.83 -1.47
CA LEU A 60 -5.17 7.88 -0.31
C LEU A 60 -3.70 8.15 -0.70
N GLU A 61 -3.28 7.84 -1.93
CA GLU A 61 -1.94 8.14 -2.44
C GLU A 61 -1.61 9.64 -2.36
N HIS A 62 -2.60 10.51 -2.59
CA HIS A 62 -2.45 11.97 -2.52
C HIS A 62 -2.28 12.51 -1.09
N ARG A 63 -2.59 11.68 -0.09
CA ARG A 63 -2.43 12.00 1.34
C ARG A 63 -1.05 11.57 1.87
N LEU A 64 -0.24 10.92 1.04
CA LEU A 64 1.11 10.50 1.40
C LEU A 64 2.12 11.58 1.05
N ARG A 65 3.04 11.82 1.98
CA ARG A 65 4.13 12.78 1.82
C ARG A 65 5.45 12.08 1.99
N CYS A 66 6.30 12.20 0.97
CA CYS A 66 7.67 11.74 1.04
C CYS A 66 8.59 12.87 1.51
N THR A 67 9.62 12.53 2.28
CA THR A 67 10.68 13.46 2.72
C THR A 67 11.49 14.04 1.55
N CYS A 68 11.42 13.42 0.36
CA CYS A 68 11.97 14.01 -0.86
C CYS A 68 11.19 15.23 -1.38
N GLY A 69 10.02 15.56 -0.79
CA GLY A 69 9.14 16.65 -1.20
C GLY A 69 7.97 16.20 -2.09
N ALA A 70 7.92 14.93 -2.50
CA ALA A 70 6.80 14.42 -3.28
C ALA A 70 5.49 14.42 -2.46
N ARG A 71 4.43 14.90 -3.11
CA ARG A 71 3.08 15.06 -2.52
C ARG A 71 2.15 13.87 -2.74
N ARG A 72 2.68 12.82 -3.37
CA ARG A 72 1.97 11.59 -3.70
C ARG A 72 2.98 10.44 -3.60
N ALA A 73 2.54 9.30 -3.10
CA ALA A 73 3.26 8.05 -3.17
C ALA A 73 2.30 6.94 -3.60
N GLN A 74 2.77 6.02 -4.43
CA GLN A 74 1.97 4.91 -4.93
C GLN A 74 1.68 3.91 -3.80
N LEU A 75 0.44 3.46 -3.68
CA LEU A 75 0.03 2.50 -2.66
C LEU A 75 -0.04 1.08 -3.25
N GLU A 76 0.64 0.16 -2.59
CA GLU A 76 0.71 -1.25 -2.93
C GLU A 76 0.20 -2.09 -1.75
N ILE A 77 -0.55 -3.16 -2.06
CA ILE A 77 -0.96 -4.16 -1.07
C ILE A 77 0.04 -5.30 -1.19
N ARG A 78 0.86 -5.52 -0.16
CA ARG A 78 1.81 -6.65 -0.12
C ARG A 78 1.47 -7.60 1.01
N GLY A 79 1.69 -8.88 0.77
CA GLY A 79 1.52 -9.93 1.77
C GLY A 79 2.49 -9.72 2.93
N LEU A 80 2.06 -10.06 4.15
CA LEU A 80 2.83 -9.89 5.39
C LEU A 80 4.21 -10.60 5.40
N ALA A 81 4.47 -11.47 4.42
CA ALA A 81 5.70 -12.24 4.26
C ALA A 81 6.85 -11.46 3.58
N GLU A 82 6.59 -10.32 2.94
CA GLU A 82 7.60 -9.47 2.32
C GLU A 82 7.99 -8.35 3.29
N ALA A 83 8.90 -8.62 4.22
CA ALA A 83 9.55 -7.58 5.01
C ALA A 83 10.63 -6.88 4.15
N PRO A 84 10.78 -5.55 4.20
CA PRO A 84 11.74 -4.84 3.36
C PRO A 84 13.17 -5.19 3.79
N GLY A 85 13.99 -5.62 2.83
CA GLY A 85 15.42 -5.83 3.02
C GLY A 85 16.24 -4.53 3.15
N GLY A 86 15.64 -3.36 2.99
CA GLY A 86 16.38 -2.10 3.11
C GLY A 86 15.49 -0.86 3.16
N GLY A 87 15.59 -0.11 4.26
CA GLY A 87 15.20 1.31 4.29
C GLY A 87 13.70 1.59 4.25
N ALA A 88 12.88 0.94 5.08
CA ALA A 88 11.53 1.41 5.35
C ALA A 88 11.59 2.78 6.04
N GLY A 89 11.29 3.87 5.32
CA GLY A 89 11.32 5.19 5.94
C GLY A 89 11.24 6.39 5.00
N GLY A 90 10.62 7.45 5.50
CA GLY A 90 10.56 8.74 4.82
C GLY A 90 9.29 9.00 4.03
N ILE A 91 8.28 8.13 4.08
CA ILE A 91 6.92 8.44 3.63
C ILE A 91 6.01 8.40 4.86
N HIS A 92 5.22 9.46 5.05
CA HIS A 92 4.26 9.57 6.14
C HIS A 92 2.89 10.01 5.63
N VAL A 93 1.85 9.66 6.37
CA VAL A 93 0.48 10.11 6.11
C VAL A 93 0.33 11.53 6.62
N PHE A 94 -0.10 12.44 5.74
CA PHE A 94 -0.48 13.79 6.11
C PHE A 94 -2.02 13.87 6.23
N ARG A 95 -2.49 14.54 7.28
CA ARG A 95 -3.92 14.64 7.62
C ARG A 95 -4.60 15.79 6.88
#